data_AF-A0A1G8AJM6-F1
#
_entry.id   AF-A0A1G8AJM6-F1
#
_cell.length_a   1.000
_cell.length_b   1.000
_cell.length_c   1.000
_cell.angle_alpha   90.00
_cell.angle_beta   90.00
_cell.angle_gamma   90.00
#
_symmetry.space_group_name_H-M   'P 1'
#
loop_
_entity.id
_entity.type
_entity.pdbx_description
1 polymer ?
#
loop_
_entity_poly.entity_id
_entity_poly.type
_entity_poly.pdbx_seq_one_letter_code
_entity_poly.pdbx_strand_id
1 'polypeptide(L)'
;MIGLPRSTFYYRPNTSSGIADTEVIELIEAIRDDLPGYGYRRITHELHRRGHRINHKRIARIMRENGLGIKPRKRFVKTTDSAHTSPIYPNL
;
A
#
# COMPACT_ATOMS: atom_id res chain seq x y z
N MET A 1 -9.39 46.42 15.98
CA MET A 1 -9.95 45.06 15.85
C MET A 1 -9.25 44.40 14.68
N ILE A 2 -8.55 43.28 14.90
CA ILE A 2 -7.75 42.63 13.84
C ILE A 2 -8.76 41.97 12.88
N GLY A 3 -8.80 42.38 11.61
CA GLY A 3 -9.83 42.01 10.61
C GLY A 3 -9.78 40.56 10.10
N LEU A 4 -9.43 39.60 10.96
CA LEU A 4 -9.29 38.19 10.64
C LEU A 4 -10.54 37.38 11.03
N PRO A 5 -11.04 36.49 10.16
CA PRO A 5 -12.07 35.52 10.54
C PRO A 5 -11.63 34.65 11.73
N ARG A 6 -12.59 34.28 12.59
CA ARG A 6 -12.33 33.50 13.82
C ARG A 6 -11.59 32.18 13.52
N SER A 7 -11.91 31.50 12.42
CA SER A 7 -11.23 30.26 12.00
C SER A 7 -9.73 30.46 11.77
N THR A 8 -9.34 31.57 11.16
CA THR A 8 -7.93 31.91 10.92
C THR A 8 -7.21 32.25 12.23
N PHE A 9 -7.89 32.94 13.14
CA PHE A 9 -7.33 33.27 14.46
C PHE A 9 -6.97 32.04 15.29
N TYR A 10 -7.79 30.97 15.23
CA TYR A 10 -7.54 29.72 15.95
C TYR A 10 -6.73 28.69 15.16
N TYR A 11 -6.50 28.91 13.87
CA TYR A 11 -5.71 27.98 13.07
C TYR A 11 -4.27 27.92 13.58
N ARG A 12 -3.83 26.73 13.94
CA ARG A 12 -2.43 26.43 14.21
C ARG A 12 -1.96 25.44 13.15
N PRO A 13 -1.00 25.81 12.28
CA PRO A 13 -0.44 24.86 11.34
C PRO A 13 0.21 23.73 12.13
N ASN A 14 -0.08 22.49 11.75
CA ASN A 14 0.50 21.34 12.39
C ASN A 14 1.90 21.13 11.78
N THR A 15 2.92 21.74 12.38
CA THR A 15 4.33 21.52 12.05
C THR A 15 4.77 20.18 12.61
N SER A 16 4.10 19.09 12.20
CA SER A 16 4.56 17.76 12.58
C SER A 16 5.86 17.49 11.83
N SER A 17 6.98 17.69 12.51
CA SER A 17 8.33 17.20 12.17
C SER A 17 8.34 15.66 12.22
N GLY A 18 7.49 15.04 11.42
CA GLY A 18 7.42 13.59 11.32
C GLY A 18 8.62 13.05 10.55
N ILE A 19 8.88 11.75 10.75
CA ILE A 19 9.75 10.90 9.93
C ILE A 19 9.62 11.32 8.47
N ALA A 20 10.72 11.53 7.75
CA ALA A 20 10.70 11.98 6.36
C ALA A 20 10.06 10.92 5.44
N ASP A 21 9.49 11.32 4.29
CA ASP A 21 8.91 10.35 3.35
C ASP A 21 9.97 9.33 2.87
N THR A 22 11.25 9.74 2.78
CA THR A 22 12.39 8.87 2.47
C THR A 22 12.60 7.77 3.50
N GLU A 23 12.64 8.12 4.78
CA GLU A 23 12.77 7.15 5.89
C GLU A 23 11.58 6.17 5.92
N VAL A 24 10.37 6.66 5.60
CA VAL A 24 9.20 5.77 5.50
C VAL A 24 9.33 4.80 4.33
N ILE A 25 9.91 5.22 3.19
CA ILE A 25 10.16 4.34 2.05
C ILE A 25 11.12 3.22 2.44
N GLU A 26 12.25 3.54 3.08
CA GLU A 26 13.24 2.55 3.52
C GLU A 26 12.62 1.51 4.47
N LEU A 27 11.78 1.96 5.43
CA LEU A 27 11.06 1.05 6.33
C LEU A 27 10.07 0.14 5.59
N ILE A 28 9.38 0.68 4.57
CA ILE A 28 8.44 -0.10 3.76
C ILE A 28 9.19 -1.15 2.94
N GLU A 29 10.34 -0.80 2.36
CA GLU A 29 11.18 -1.72 1.60
C GLU A 29 11.72 -2.85 2.47
N ALA A 30 12.24 -2.53 3.66
CA ALA A 30 12.68 -3.54 4.62
C ALA A 30 11.54 -4.52 5.01
N ILE A 31 10.33 -4.02 5.25
CA ILE A 31 9.16 -4.89 5.53
C ILE A 31 8.81 -5.76 4.32
N ARG A 32 8.97 -5.24 3.11
CA ARG A 32 8.62 -5.97 1.88
C ARG A 32 9.61 -7.09 1.58
N ASP A 33 10.89 -6.90 1.93
CA ASP A 33 11.92 -7.93 1.80
C ASP A 33 11.65 -9.10 2.76
N ASP A 34 11.23 -8.80 4.00
CA ASP A 34 10.83 -9.82 4.98
C ASP A 34 9.49 -10.50 4.60
N LEU A 35 8.52 -9.71 4.14
CA LEU A 35 7.11 -10.10 3.99
C LEU A 35 6.58 -9.72 2.58
N PRO A 36 6.94 -10.50 1.55
CA PRO A 36 6.53 -10.21 0.20
C PRO A 36 5.01 -10.32 0.03
N GLY A 37 4.45 -9.45 -0.81
CA GLY A 37 3.01 -9.43 -1.11
C GLY A 37 2.16 -8.72 -0.06
N TYR A 38 2.76 -8.00 0.88
CA TYR A 38 2.03 -7.12 1.79
C TYR A 38 1.65 -5.81 1.11
N GLY A 39 0.42 -5.37 1.35
CA GLY A 39 -0.10 -4.09 0.84
C GLY A 39 -0.11 -3.04 1.94
N TYR A 40 -0.43 -1.79 1.58
CA TYR A 40 -0.34 -0.65 2.51
C TYR A 40 -1.04 -0.89 3.86
N ARG A 41 -2.18 -1.61 3.87
CA ARG A 41 -2.89 -1.96 5.11
C ARG A 41 -2.07 -2.87 6.02
N ARG A 42 -1.46 -3.92 5.49
CA ARG A 42 -0.64 -4.85 6.28
C ARG A 42 0.68 -4.22 6.70
N ILE A 43 1.31 -3.49 5.79
CA ILE A 43 2.50 -2.68 6.07
C ILE A 43 2.24 -1.68 7.19
N THR A 44 1.07 -1.01 7.22
CA THR A 44 0.72 -0.10 8.32
C THR A 44 0.70 -0.82 9.67
N HIS A 45 0.10 -2.01 9.73
CA HIS A 45 0.07 -2.78 10.98
C HIS A 45 1.48 -3.21 11.42
N GLU A 46 2.34 -3.63 10.48
CA GLU A 46 3.73 -3.98 10.80
C GLU A 46 4.55 -2.77 11.24
N LEU A 47 4.40 -1.60 10.59
CA LEU A 47 5.00 -0.36 11.05
C LEU A 47 4.55 0.00 12.47
N HIS A 48 3.26 -0.17 12.78
CA HIS A 48 2.74 0.07 14.14
C HIS A 48 3.31 -0.91 15.16
N ARG A 49 3.49 -2.19 14.79
CA ARG A 49 4.14 -3.21 15.62
C ARG A 49 5.61 -2.89 15.89
N ARG A 50 6.31 -2.35 14.89
CA ARG A 50 7.69 -1.86 14.98
C ARG A 50 7.82 -0.49 15.68
N GLY A 51 6.72 0.09 16.16
CA GLY A 51 6.70 1.35 16.92
C GLY A 51 6.48 2.62 16.09
N HIS A 52 6.39 2.51 14.76
CA HIS A 52 6.17 3.64 13.86
C HIS A 52 4.67 3.90 13.66
N ARG A 53 4.09 4.82 14.44
CA ARG A 53 2.68 5.23 14.28
C ARG A 53 2.48 6.19 13.11
N ILE A 54 2.43 5.64 11.91
CA ILE A 54 2.18 6.39 10.66
C ILE A 54 0.74 6.14 10.19
N ASN A 55 0.07 7.18 9.71
CA ASN A 55 -1.29 7.05 9.17
C ASN A 55 -1.31 6.19 7.89
N HIS A 56 -2.22 5.22 7.81
CA HIS A 56 -2.39 4.35 6.65
C HIS A 56 -2.61 5.11 5.34
N LYS A 57 -3.21 6.31 5.37
CA LYS A 57 -3.38 7.17 4.19
C LYS A 57 -2.05 7.67 3.65
N ARG A 58 -1.12 8.02 4.54
CA ARG A 58 0.23 8.47 4.19
C ARG A 58 1.02 7.32 3.56
N ILE A 59 0.97 6.13 4.16
CA ILE A 59 1.61 4.92 3.61
C ILE A 59 1.02 4.58 2.24
N ALA A 60 -0.30 4.62 2.08
CA ALA A 60 -0.96 4.37 0.81
C ALA A 60 -0.51 5.37 -0.28
N ARG A 61 -0.38 6.65 0.06
CA ARG A 61 0.15 7.69 -0.85
C ARG A 61 1.58 7.37 -1.26
N ILE A 62 2.48 7.19 -0.29
CA ILE A 62 3.91 6.92 -0.51
C ILE A 62 4.11 5.67 -1.38
N MET A 63 3.40 4.58 -1.06
CA MET A 63 3.49 3.34 -1.83
C MET A 63 3.00 3.51 -3.28
N ARG A 64 1.97 4.33 -3.50
CA ARG A 64 1.45 4.60 -4.84
C ARG A 64 2.41 5.46 -5.65
N GLU A 65 2.95 6.52 -5.05
CA GLU A 65 3.89 7.44 -5.71
C GLU A 65 5.22 6.77 -6.06
N ASN A 66 5.68 5.82 -5.25
CA ASN A 66 6.94 5.10 -5.48
C ASN A 66 6.77 3.75 -6.18
N GLY A 67 5.56 3.41 -6.65
CA GLY A 67 5.32 2.14 -7.35
C GLY A 67 5.51 0.88 -6.49
N LEU A 68 5.47 1.02 -5.16
CA LEU A 68 5.64 -0.07 -4.18
C LEU A 68 4.34 -0.88 -3.97
N GLY A 69 3.30 -0.61 -4.75
CA GLY A 69 2.05 -1.35 -4.71
C GLY A 69 2.19 -2.81 -5.16
N ILE A 70 1.37 -3.69 -4.60
CA ILE A 70 1.29 -5.09 -5.09
C ILE A 70 0.70 -5.08 -6.50
N LYS A 71 1.38 -5.76 -7.43
CA LYS A 71 0.81 -6.05 -8.75
C LYS A 71 -0.19 -7.20 -8.61
N PRO A 72 -1.47 -7.01 -9.00
CA PRO A 72 -2.43 -8.10 -8.98
C PRO A 72 -1.97 -9.22 -9.91
N ARG A 73 -2.11 -10.48 -9.46
CA ARG A 73 -1.85 -11.64 -10.31
C ARG A 73 -2.85 -11.67 -11.46
N LYS A 74 -2.35 -11.78 -12.70
CA LYS A 74 -3.18 -12.04 -13.88
C LYS A 74 -3.83 -13.42 -13.72
N ARG A 75 -5.17 -13.46 -13.77
CA ARG A 75 -5.92 -14.72 -13.78
C ARG A 75 -6.07 -15.16 -15.24
N PHE A 76 -5.70 -16.39 -15.54
CA PHE A 76 -6.00 -17.01 -16.83
C PHE A 76 -7.41 -17.60 -16.78
N VAL A 77 -8.18 -17.35 -17.84
CA VAL A 77 -9.49 -18.01 -18.03
C VAL A 77 -9.21 -19.39 -18.62
N LYS A 78 -9.82 -20.43 -18.06
CA LYS A 78 -9.78 -21.77 -18.64
C LYS A 78 -10.61 -21.75 -19.92
N THR A 79 -9.96 -21.73 -21.08
CA THR A 79 -10.62 -21.75 -22.39
C THR A 79 -11.00 -23.16 -22.83
N THR A 80 -10.30 -24.19 -22.34
CA THR A 80 -10.56 -25.58 -22.68
C THR A 80 -11.45 -26.23 -21.62
N ASP A 81 -12.63 -26.69 -22.02
CA ASP A 81 -13.41 -27.59 -21.19
C ASP A 81 -12.86 -29.00 -21.30
N SER A 82 -11.98 -29.39 -20.38
CA SER A 82 -11.46 -30.76 -20.30
C SER A 82 -12.44 -31.76 -19.71
N ALA A 83 -13.64 -31.32 -19.28
CA ALA A 83 -14.71 -32.16 -18.75
C ALA A 83 -15.82 -32.38 -19.80
N HIS A 84 -15.41 -32.62 -21.06
CA HIS A 84 -16.33 -32.94 -22.15
C HIS A 84 -16.39 -34.45 -22.42
N THR A 85 -17.49 -34.91 -23.00
CA THR A 85 -17.67 -36.31 -23.41
C THR A 85 -17.02 -36.63 -24.77
N SER A 86 -16.44 -35.64 -25.45
CA SER A 86 -15.78 -35.84 -26.75
C SER A 86 -14.52 -36.70 -26.64
N PRO A 87 -14.14 -37.46 -27.69
CA PRO A 87 -12.94 -38.29 -27.70
C PRO A 87 -11.67 -37.47 -27.43
N ILE A 88 -10.85 -37.95 -26.49
CA ILE A 88 -9.54 -37.38 -26.18
C ILE A 88 -8.49 -38.10 -27.04
N TYR A 89 -7.78 -37.36 -27.88
CA TYR A 89 -6.67 -37.92 -28.67
C TYR A 89 -5.45 -38.19 -27.77
N PRO A 90 -4.76 -39.34 -27.92
CA PRO A 90 -3.54 -39.63 -27.17
C PRO A 90 -2.40 -38.69 -27.59
N ASN A 91 -1.60 -38.25 -26.61
CA ASN A 91 -0.37 -37.49 -26.86
C ASN A 91 0.69 -38.48 -27.38
N LEU A 92 1.05 -38.39 -28.67
CA LEU A 92 2.16 -39.13 -29.28
C LEU A 92 3.50 -38.42 -29.08
#